data_AF-A0A957CYS2-F1
#
_entry.id   AF-A0A957CYS2-F1
#
_cell.length_a   1.000
_cell.length_b   1.000
_cell.length_c   1.000
_cell.angle_alpha   90.00
_cell.angle_beta   90.00
_cell.angle_gamma   90.00
#
_symmetry.space_group_name_H-M   'P 1'
#
loop_
_entity.id
_entity.type
_entity.pdbx_description
1 polymer ?
#
loop_
_entity_poly.entity_id
_entity_poly.type
_entity_poly.pdbx_seq_one_letter_code
_entity_poly.pdbx_strand_id
1 'polypeptide(L)' 'MAIGIILLLLVIVFLAGPRVAVDTSLRPVTLPADLDAYLAEQEARYNDITPGAEKTIIWAGEPGQKTPLSIIYL' A
#
# COMPACT_ATOMS: atom_id res chain seq x y z
N MET A 1 -11.38 29.12 32.56
CA MET A 1 -10.31 28.22 33.05
C MET A 1 -10.57 26.75 32.70
N ALA A 2 -11.75 26.18 33.01
CA ALA A 2 -12.06 24.76 32.75
C ALA A 2 -12.00 24.33 31.26
N ILE A 3 -12.49 25.14 30.34
CA ILE A 3 -12.49 24.83 28.89
C ILE A 3 -11.06 24.67 28.34
N GLY A 4 -10.13 25.52 28.78
CA GLY A 4 -8.73 25.43 28.35
C GLY A 4 -8.07 24.12 28.80
N ILE A 5 -8.41 23.63 30.00
CA ILE A 5 -7.91 22.36 30.52
C ILE A 5 -8.48 21.19 29.71
N ILE A 6 -9.77 21.23 29.38
CA ILE A 6 -10.41 20.19 28.57
C ILE A 6 -9.79 20.12 27.16
N LEU A 7 -9.59 21.27 26.52
CA LEU A 7 -8.93 21.34 25.21
C LEU A 7 -7.49 20.82 25.27
N LEU A 8 -6.75 21.19 26.31
CA LEU A 8 -5.38 20.71 26.52
C LEU A 8 -5.35 19.18 26.69
N LEU A 9 -6.25 18.63 27.49
CA LEU A 9 -6.35 17.17 27.69
C LEU A 9 -6.70 16.44 26.39
N LEU A 10 -7.61 16.99 25.57
CA LEU A 10 -7.94 16.42 24.27
C LEU A 10 -6.74 16.41 23.31
N VAL A 11 -5.95 17.48 23.27
CA VAL A 11 -4.73 17.55 22.46
C VAL A 11 -3.70 16.51 22.93
N ILE A 12 -3.51 16.37 24.25
CA ILE A 12 -2.58 15.38 24.81
C ILE A 12 -3.01 13.96 24.43
N VAL A 13 -4.30 13.63 24.61
CA VAL A 13 -4.83 12.30 24.25
C VAL A 13 -4.70 12.06 22.74
N PHE A 14 -4.99 13.06 21.91
CA PHE A 14 -4.84 12.97 20.46
C PHE A 14 -3.39 12.71 20.03
N LEU A 15 -2.42 13.41 20.63
CA LEU A 15 -1.01 13.26 20.30
C LEU A 15 -0.39 11.97 20.85
N ALA A 16 -0.86 11.50 22.01
CA ALA A 16 -0.41 10.26 22.65
C ALA A 16 -1.06 8.99 22.06
N GLY A 17 -2.03 9.16 21.15
CA GLY A 17 -2.65 8.05 20.45
C GLY A 17 -1.63 7.20 19.68
N PRO A 18 -1.85 5.88 19.58
CA PRO A 18 -0.95 4.99 18.86
C PRO A 18 -0.84 5.40 17.39
N ARG A 19 0.38 5.40 16.86
CA ARG A 19 0.66 5.64 15.43
C ARG A 19 1.13 4.35 14.79
N VAL A 20 0.68 4.10 13.57
CA VAL A 20 1.19 2.99 12.77
C VAL A 20 2.63 3.33 12.34
N ALA A 21 3.58 2.47 12.74
CA ALA A 21 4.94 2.56 12.22
C ALA A 21 4.94 2.05 10.78
N VAL A 22 5.17 2.94 9.82
CA VAL A 22 5.30 2.59 8.40
C VAL A 22 6.78 2.64 8.03
N ASP A 23 7.33 1.52 7.59
CA ASP A 23 8.66 1.48 6.98
C ASP A 23 8.57 2.05 5.56
N THR A 24 9.15 3.23 5.35
CA THR A 24 9.21 3.89 4.04
C THR A 24 10.55 3.65 3.33
N SER A 25 11.40 2.75 3.84
CA SER A 25 12.65 2.41 3.18
C SER A 25 12.39 1.69 1.85
N LEU A 26 12.87 2.30 0.77
CA LEU A 26 12.82 1.68 -0.55
C LEU A 26 14.00 0.74 -0.70
N ARG A 27 13.71 -0.55 -0.90
CA ARG A 27 14.71 -1.57 -1.17
C ARG A 27 14.69 -1.92 -2.66
N PRO A 28 15.85 -2.08 -3.31
CA PRO A 28 15.88 -2.55 -4.68
C PRO A 28 15.30 -3.96 -4.75
N VAL A 29 14.32 -4.15 -5.61
CA VAL A 29 13.74 -5.46 -5.92
C VAL A 29 14.02 -5.78 -7.38
N THR A 30 14.36 -7.04 -7.64
CA THR A 30 14.44 -7.57 -9.01
C THR A 30 13.11 -8.22 -9.33
N LEU A 31 12.41 -7.70 -10.33
CA LEU A 31 11.17 -8.28 -10.82
C LEU A 31 11.47 -9.09 -12.10
N PRO A 32 10.72 -10.18 -12.35
CA PRO A 32 10.80 -10.89 -13.61
C PRO A 32 10.30 -10.02 -14.77
N ALA A 33 10.61 -10.43 -16.00
CA ALA A 33 10.16 -9.72 -17.20
C ALA A 33 8.64 -9.80 -17.41
N ASP A 34 8.04 -10.94 -17.06
CA ASP A 34 6.60 -11.16 -17.14
C ASP A 34 5.95 -10.91 -15.78
N LEU A 35 5.40 -9.71 -15.62
CA LEU A 35 4.77 -9.30 -14.37
C LEU A 35 3.38 -9.92 -14.19
N ASP A 36 2.67 -10.20 -15.28
CA ASP A 36 1.34 -10.81 -15.21
C ASP A 36 1.45 -12.26 -14.75
N ALA A 37 2.41 -13.02 -15.30
CA ALA A 37 2.74 -14.36 -14.82
C ALA A 37 3.19 -14.35 -13.35
N TYR A 38 4.01 -13.38 -12.96
CA TYR A 38 4.44 -13.24 -11.57
C TYR A 38 3.26 -13.04 -10.63
N LEU A 39 2.32 -12.14 -10.96
CA LEU A 39 1.13 -11.93 -10.13
C LEU A 39 0.28 -13.20 -10.01
N ALA A 40 0.05 -13.90 -11.13
CA ALA A 40 -0.70 -15.16 -11.15
C ALA A 40 -0.03 -16.24 -10.28
N GLU A 41 1.29 -16.41 -10.38
CA GLU A 41 2.04 -17.36 -9.56
C GLU A 41 2.01 -16.99 -8.07
N GLN A 42 2.12 -15.71 -7.74
CA GLN A 42 2.05 -15.26 -6.35
C GLN A 42 0.68 -15.50 -5.74
N GLU A 43 -0.39 -15.39 -6.54
CA GLU A 43 -1.78 -15.56 -6.12
C GLU A 43 -2.25 -17.00 -6.16
N ALA A 44 -1.63 -17.87 -6.96
CA ALA A 44 -1.99 -19.29 -7.09
C ALA A 44 -1.96 -20.09 -5.77
N ARG A 45 -1.25 -19.59 -4.74
CA ARG A 45 -1.23 -20.19 -3.40
C ARG A 45 -2.53 -19.98 -2.62
N TYR A 46 -3.37 -19.03 -3.04
CA TYR A 46 -4.64 -18.67 -2.41
C TYR A 46 -5.78 -19.22 -3.26
N ASN A 47 -6.74 -19.89 -2.60
CA ASN A 47 -7.91 -20.47 -3.25
C ASN A 47 -9.20 -19.71 -2.91
N ASP A 48 -9.09 -18.63 -2.15
CA ASP A 48 -10.18 -17.85 -1.57
C ASP A 48 -10.17 -16.38 -2.02
N ILE A 49 -9.45 -16.07 -3.10
CA ILE A 49 -9.49 -14.75 -3.72
C ILE A 49 -10.90 -14.51 -4.25
N THR A 50 -11.50 -13.39 -3.84
CA THR A 50 -12.80 -12.98 -4.36
C THR A 50 -12.66 -12.63 -5.84
N PRO A 51 -13.49 -13.17 -6.74
CA PRO A 51 -13.40 -12.87 -8.16
C PRO A 51 -13.46 -11.36 -8.45
N GLY A 52 -12.51 -10.86 -9.24
CA GLY A 52 -12.34 -9.43 -9.53
C GLY A 52 -11.48 -8.65 -8.53
N ALA A 53 -10.99 -9.31 -7.46
CA ALA A 53 -10.06 -8.73 -6.49
C ALA A 53 -8.61 -9.20 -6.68
N GLU A 54 -8.32 -9.83 -7.81
CA GLU A 54 -6.96 -10.25 -8.20
C GLU A 54 -6.06 -9.02 -8.39
N LYS A 55 -4.77 -9.16 -8.10
CA LYS A 55 -3.79 -8.12 -8.43
C LYS A 55 -3.80 -7.87 -9.93
N THR A 56 -3.99 -6.61 -10.30
CA THR A 56 -4.08 -6.19 -11.70
C THR A 56 -3.11 -5.05 -11.98
N ILE A 57 -2.47 -5.08 -13.15
CA ILE A 57 -1.64 -3.97 -13.63
C ILE A 57 -2.39 -3.25 -14.74
N ILE A 58 -2.61 -1.95 -14.54
CA ILE A 58 -3.14 -1.07 -15.58
C ILE A 58 -1.96 -0.28 -16.16
N TRP A 59 -1.58 -0.61 -17.38
CA TRP A 59 -0.46 0.02 -18.06
C TRP A 59 -0.84 1.40 -18.61
N ALA A 60 0.02 2.40 -18.39
CA ALA A 60 -0.15 3.75 -18.94
C ALA A 60 0.20 3.84 -20.44
N GLY A 61 0.52 2.72 -21.10
CA GLY A 61 0.98 2.62 -22.48
C GLY A 61 1.27 1.15 -22.85
N GLU A 62 2.36 0.92 -23.58
CA GLU A 62 2.82 -0.44 -23.92
C GLU A 62 3.09 -1.27 -22.66
N PRO A 63 2.53 -2.49 -22.56
CA PRO A 63 2.78 -3.38 -21.42
C PRO A 63 4.26 -3.68 -21.21
N GLY A 64 4.68 -3.76 -19.94
CA GLY A 64 6.05 -4.09 -19.55
C GLY A 64 7.04 -2.92 -19.65
N GLN A 65 6.63 -1.77 -20.18
CA GLN A 65 7.51 -0.61 -20.25
C GLN A 65 7.64 0.10 -18.90
N LYS A 66 8.88 0.42 -18.52
CA LYS A 66 9.15 1.16 -17.29
C LYS A 66 8.62 2.59 -17.41
N THR A 67 7.77 2.99 -16.47
CA THR A 67 7.22 4.34 -16.41
C THR A 67 7.97 5.22 -15.39
N PRO A 68 7.92 6.56 -15.53
CA PRO A 68 8.44 7.47 -14.51
C PRO A 68 7.69 7.39 -13.17
N LEU A 69 6.42 6.98 -13.22
CA LEU A 69 5.54 6.85 -12.06
C LEU A 69 4.73 5.55 -12.15
N SER A 70 4.64 4.84 -11.04
CA SER A 70 3.75 3.70 -10.83
C SER A 70 3.03 3.92 -9.51
N ILE A 71 1.70 3.79 -9.52
CA ILE A 71 0.85 3.97 -8.33
C ILE A 71 0.42 2.59 -7.86
N ILE A 72 0.63 2.30 -6.57
CA ILE A 72 0.18 1.07 -5.93
C ILE A 72 -1.00 1.42 -5.03
N TYR A 73 -2.13 0.75 -5.24
CA TYR A 73 -3.34 0.87 -4.44
C TYR A 73 -3.67 -0.49 -3.83
N LEU A 74 -3.91 -0.53 -2.51
CA LEU A 74 -4.12 -1.74 -1.71
C LEU A 74 -5.45 -1.65 -0.96
#